data_AF-D2PIM2-F1
#
_entry.id   AF-D2PIM2-F1
#
_cell.length_a   1.000
_cell.length_b   1.000
_cell.length_c   1.000
_cell.angle_alpha   90.00
_cell.angle_beta   90.00
_cell.angle_gamma   90.00
#
_symmetry.space_group_name_H-M   'P 1'
#
loop_
_entity.id
_entity.type
_entity.pdbx_description
1 polymer ?
#
loop_
_entity_poly.entity_id
_entity_poly.type
_entity_poly.pdbx_seq_one_letter_code
_entity_poly.pdbx_strand_id
1 'polypeptide(L)' 'MGYNRWREEKGYGVRWRIESLFSAVKRTFGESVRATSFLGQVVEAKLKFWAYAWMVHLANSVVGRAPGIRV' A
#
# COMPACT_ATOMS: atom_id res chain seq x y z
N MET A 1 24.59 18.37 11.42
CA MET A 1 24.11 17.31 10.50
C MET A 1 23.38 17.99 9.34
N GLY A 2 23.73 17.70 8.09
CA GLY A 2 23.06 18.30 6.93
C GLY A 2 21.70 17.65 6.63
N TYR A 3 20.79 18.39 5.98
CA TYR A 3 19.41 17.96 5.69
C TYR A 3 19.34 16.59 4.98
N ASN A 4 20.20 16.33 3.98
CA ASN A 4 20.17 15.08 3.23
C ASN A 4 20.45 13.86 4.12
N ARG A 5 21.42 13.97 5.03
CA ARG A 5 21.78 12.89 5.97
C ARG A 5 20.68 12.64 7.00
N TRP A 6 20.08 13.71 7.53
CA TRP A 6 18.92 13.59 8.42
C TRP A 6 17.71 12.97 7.71
N ARG A 7 17.43 13.38 6.46
CA ARG A 7 16.33 12.87 5.64
C ARG A 7 16.49 11.37 5.39
N GLU A 8 17.69 10.91 5.04
CA GLU A 8 17.98 9.49 4.80
C GLU A 8 17.88 8.67 6.09
N GLU A 9 18.49 9.12 7.20
CA GLU A 9 18.43 8.43 8.49
C GLU A 9 17.00 8.33 9.04
N LYS A 10 16.14 9.32 8.77
CA LYS A 10 14.75 9.33 9.20
C LYS A 10 13.78 8.75 8.16
N GLY A 11 14.25 8.36 6.98
CA GLY A 11 13.40 7.93 5.88
C GLY A 11 12.40 9.00 5.41
N TYR A 12 12.69 10.28 5.65
CA TYR A 12 11.77 11.37 5.34
C TYR A 12 11.49 11.39 3.82
N GLY A 13 10.22 11.27 3.45
CA GLY A 13 9.75 11.05 2.07
C GLY A 13 9.08 9.70 1.81
N VAL A 14 9.27 8.68 2.67
CA VAL A 14 8.54 7.40 2.53
C VAL A 14 7.07 7.46 2.94
N ARG A 15 6.66 8.48 3.73
CA ARG A 15 5.27 8.68 4.17
C ARG A 15 4.30 8.75 2.98
N TRP A 16 4.66 9.52 1.96
CA TRP A 16 3.84 9.68 0.75
C TRP A 16 3.63 8.36 -0.01
N ARG A 17 4.59 7.43 0.03
CA ARG A 17 4.44 6.11 -0.58
C ARG A 17 3.38 5.28 0.15
N ILE A 18 3.38 5.33 1.48
CA ILE A 18 2.39 4.64 2.30
C ILE A 18 1.00 5.25 2.09
N GLU A 19 0.87 6.57 2.18
CA GLU A 19 -0.39 7.28 1.94
C GLU A 19 -0.95 6.98 0.54
N SER A 20 -0.08 6.91 -0.46
CA SER A 20 -0.46 6.54 -1.83
C SER A 20 -1.00 5.11 -1.92
N LEU A 21 -0.38 4.15 -1.23
CA LEU A 21 -0.86 2.77 -1.14
C LEU A 21 -2.26 2.72 -0.51
N PHE A 22 -2.46 3.37 0.64
CA PHE A 22 -3.77 3.43 1.30
C PHE A 22 -4.82 4.08 0.39
N SER A 23 -4.48 5.17 -0.29
CA SER A 23 -5.37 5.85 -1.22
C SER A 23 -5.76 4.94 -2.40
N ALA A 24 -4.82 4.19 -2.94
CA ALA A 24 -5.08 3.25 -4.04
C ALA A 24 -6.03 2.12 -3.61
N VAL A 25 -5.76 1.48 -2.46
CA VAL A 25 -6.62 0.41 -1.93
C VAL A 25 -8.05 0.90 -1.68
N LYS A 26 -8.20 2.08 -1.07
CA LYS A 26 -9.53 2.69 -0.82
C LYS A 26 -10.25 3.04 -2.11
N ARG A 27 -9.55 3.51 -3.15
CA ARG A 27 -10.15 3.77 -4.47
C ARG A 27 -10.59 2.49 -5.18
N THR A 28 -9.86 1.38 -5.01
CA THR A 28 -10.20 0.09 -5.65
C THR A 28 -11.35 -0.64 -4.95
N PHE A 29 -11.37 -0.66 -3.61
CA PHE A 29 -12.29 -1.51 -2.84
C PHE A 29 -13.28 -0.73 -1.96
N GLY A 30 -13.25 0.60 -2.01
CA GLY A 30 -13.98 1.45 -1.07
C GLY A 30 -13.30 1.55 0.30
N GLU A 31 -13.52 2.67 0.99
CA GLU A 31 -12.94 2.96 2.30
C GLU A 31 -13.60 2.18 3.45
N SER A 32 -14.90 1.89 3.34
CA SER A 32 -15.67 1.23 4.38
C SER A 32 -15.54 -0.28 4.36
N VAL A 33 -15.83 -0.92 5.50
CA VAL A 33 -16.00 -2.36 5.63
C VAL A 33 -17.47 -2.68 5.85
N ARG A 34 -17.94 -3.83 5.34
CA ARG A 34 -19.35 -4.26 5.48
C ARG A 34 -19.56 -5.12 6.72
N ALA A 35 -18.53 -5.80 7.22
CA ALA A 35 -18.62 -6.63 8.40
C ALA A 35 -19.09 -5.85 9.64
N THR A 36 -19.94 -6.48 10.44
CA THR A 36 -20.54 -5.88 11.65
C THR A 36 -19.77 -6.21 12.93
N SER A 37 -19.03 -7.33 12.96
CA SER A 37 -18.15 -7.67 14.07
C SER A 37 -16.76 -7.05 13.87
N PHE A 38 -16.12 -6.60 14.95
CA PHE A 38 -14.77 -6.03 14.88
C PHE A 38 -13.76 -6.98 14.22
N LEU A 39 -13.80 -8.27 14.59
CA LEU A 39 -12.92 -9.27 13.98
C LEU A 39 -13.20 -9.41 12.47
N GLY A 40 -14.47 -9.40 12.06
CA GLY A 40 -14.86 -9.43 10.65
C GLY A 40 -14.35 -8.20 9.90
N GLN A 41 -14.43 -7.01 10.50
CA GLN A 41 -13.91 -5.76 9.93
C GLN A 41 -12.39 -5.82 9.73
N VAL A 42 -11.66 -6.35 10.71
CA VAL A 42 -10.21 -6.55 10.62
C VAL A 42 -9.86 -7.54 9.52
N VAL A 43 -10.58 -8.66 9.41
CA VAL A 43 -10.36 -9.65 8.35
C VAL A 43 -10.67 -9.07 6.98
N GLU A 44 -11.80 -8.36 6.83
CA GLU A 44 -12.18 -7.71 5.57
C GLU A 44 -11.13 -6.68 5.12
N ALA A 45 -10.68 -5.83 6.05
CA ALA A 45 -9.61 -4.87 5.77
C ALA A 45 -8.33 -5.58 5.29
N LYS A 46 -7.88 -6.63 6.00
CA LYS A 46 -6.71 -7.43 5.59
C LYS A 46 -6.86 -8.02 4.20
N LEU A 47 -8.04 -8.57 3.88
CA LEU A 47 -8.33 -9.15 2.57
C LEU A 47 -8.26 -8.11 1.45
N LYS A 48 -8.76 -6.87 1.67
CA LYS A 48 -8.63 -5.78 0.68
C LYS A 48 -7.16 -5.46 0.35
N PHE A 49 -6.29 -5.38 1.36
CA PHE A 49 -4.86 -5.16 1.14
C PHE A 49 -4.17 -6.34 0.46
N TRP A 50 -4.50 -7.57 0.85
CA TRP A 50 -3.97 -8.79 0.21
C TRP A 50 -4.38 -8.90 -1.26
N ALA A 51 -5.66 -8.67 -1.56
CA ALA A 51 -6.16 -8.66 -2.93
C ALA A 51 -5.43 -7.60 -3.77
N TYR A 52 -5.23 -6.39 -3.24
CA TYR A 52 -4.46 -5.35 -3.92
C TYR A 52 -3.02 -5.79 -4.22
N ALA A 53 -2.32 -6.37 -3.23
CA ALA A 53 -0.95 -6.85 -3.41
C ALA A 53 -0.86 -7.93 -4.51
N TRP A 54 -1.82 -8.85 -4.54
CA TRP A 54 -1.93 -9.87 -5.59
C TRP A 54 -2.20 -9.27 -6.97
N MET A 55 -3.09 -8.29 -7.08
CA MET A 55 -3.35 -7.58 -8.34
C MET A 55 -2.08 -6.90 -8.87
N VAL A 56 -1.32 -6.24 -7.99
CA VAL A 56 -0.04 -5.61 -8.34
C VAL A 56 0.99 -6.65 -8.77
N HIS A 57 1.06 -7.80 -8.07
CA HIS A 57 1.95 -8.89 -8.44
C HIS A 57 1.63 -9.43 -9.85
N LEU A 58 0.35 -9.70 -10.12
CA LEU A 58 -0.11 -10.17 -11.42
C LEU A 58 0.13 -9.14 -12.54
N ALA A 59 -0.15 -7.87 -12.28
CA ALA A 59 0.12 -6.81 -13.26
C ALA A 59 1.61 -6.75 -13.62
N ASN A 60 2.50 -6.87 -12.62
CA ASN A 60 3.94 -6.91 -12.83
C ASN A 60 4.41 -8.18 -13.56
N SER A 61 3.72 -9.33 -13.41
CA SER A 61 4.08 -10.55 -14.13
C SER A 61 3.66 -10.51 -15.60
N VAL A 62 2.58 -9.79 -15.94
CA VAL A 62 2.06 -9.69 -17.30
C VAL A 62 2.73 -8.58 -18.10
N VAL A 63 2.92 -7.40 -17.50
CA VAL A 63 3.45 -6.20 -18.18
C VAL A 63 4.98 -6.10 -18.02
N GLY A 64 5.58 -6.91 -17.14
CA GLY A 64 6.95 -6.75 -16.66
C GLY A 64 7.01 -5.78 -15.46
N ARG A 65 8.02 -5.93 -14.59
CA ARG A 65 8.21 -5.00 -13.46
C ARG A 65 8.47 -3.60 -14.01
N ALA A 66 7.69 -2.62 -13.57
CA ALA A 66 8.03 -1.22 -13.80
C ALA A 66 9.43 -0.95 -13.20
N PRO A 67 10.39 -0.44 -14.00
CA PRO A 67 11.73 -0.11 -13.51
C PRO A 67 11.62 1.10 -12.58
N GLY A 68 11.39 0.86 -11.29
CA GLY A 68 11.28 1.96 -10.32
C GLY A 68 10.78 1.56 -8.93
N ILE A 69 10.10 0.42 -8.79
CA ILE A 69 9.64 -0.07 -7.49
C ILE A 69 10.45 -1.33 -7.13
N ARG A 70 11.55 -1.13 -6.40
CA ARG A 70 12.17 -2.20 -5.61
C ARG A 70 11.60 -2.11 -4.21
N VAL A 71 10.77 -3.10 -3.87
CA VAL A 71 10.34 -3.39 -2.49
C VAL A 71 11.41 -4.27 -1.85
#